data_AF-A0A419RRF4-F1
#
_entry.id   AF-A0A419RRF4-F1
#
_cell.length_a   1.000
_cell.length_b   1.000
_cell.length_c   1.000
_cell.angle_alpha   90.00
_cell.angle_beta   90.00
_cell.angle_gamma   90.00
#
_symmetry.space_group_name_H-M   'P 1'
#
loop_
_entity.id
_entity.type
_entity.pdbx_description
1 polymer ?
#
loop_
_entity_poly.entity_id
_entity_poly.type
_entity_poly.pdbx_seq_one_letter_code
_entity_poly.pdbx_strand_id
1 'polypeptide(L)'
;MHIYANPARFLRIASWMTPLLLVAGIAVTGAALAWGYSQVPPDRLMGDTVRILFVHVPTAWLGMGGWAAIAIASLVELVWRHPLAAIAARAAAVPGAVFTAICLATGSIWGRPTWGTWWVWDGRLTSMLVLLFLYLGYIALSGALAREGQSSRIAAIFGLVGAINIPIINRSVVWWNSLHQPPSITVGESAIDAVYLYPLLAATLGFSLLFGGVVLARMRAILAETQAEARLRRKAQQAELRTAEVA
;
A
#
# COMPACT_ATOMS: atom_id res chain seq x y z
N MET A 1 -17.66 8.82 20.56
CA MET A 1 -16.76 8.03 19.68
C MET A 1 -15.34 8.64 19.64
N HIS A 2 -14.59 8.69 20.75
CA HIS A 2 -13.27 9.36 20.80
C HIS A 2 -12.13 8.52 21.41
N ILE A 3 -12.37 7.24 21.67
CA ILE A 3 -11.41 6.38 22.36
C ILE A 3 -10.11 6.15 21.54
N TYR A 4 -10.22 6.14 20.20
CA TYR A 4 -9.08 5.98 19.28
C TYR A 4 -8.52 7.30 18.72
N ALA A 5 -9.10 8.45 19.10
CA ALA A 5 -8.61 9.76 18.70
C ALA A 5 -7.38 10.21 19.50
N ASN A 6 -7.02 9.50 20.58
CA ASN A 6 -5.84 9.81 21.40
C ASN A 6 -4.57 9.23 20.75
N PRO A 7 -3.64 10.06 20.23
CA PRO A 7 -2.42 9.59 19.58
C PRO A 7 -1.54 8.75 20.51
N ALA A 8 -1.56 8.98 21.82
CA ALA A 8 -0.79 8.20 22.79
C ALA A 8 -1.29 6.75 22.88
N ARG A 9 -2.61 6.54 22.80
CA ARG A 9 -3.19 5.18 22.80
C ARG A 9 -2.85 4.45 21.51
N PHE A 10 -2.94 5.12 20.37
CA PHE A 10 -2.50 4.58 19.08
C PHE A 10 -1.02 4.19 19.13
N LEU A 11 -0.14 5.08 19.59
CA LEU A 11 1.30 4.82 19.69
C LEU A 11 1.62 3.62 20.60
N ARG A 12 0.89 3.45 21.71
CA ARG A 12 1.04 2.29 22.60
C ARG A 12 0.68 0.98 21.92
N ILE A 13 -0.34 0.96 21.08
CA ILE A 13 -0.74 -0.24 20.33
C ILE A 13 0.26 -0.49 19.18
N ALA A 14 0.55 0.56 18.42
CA ALA A 14 1.45 0.49 17.28
C ALA A 14 2.87 0.09 17.67
N SER A 15 3.36 0.45 18.86
CA SER A 15 4.74 0.17 19.28
C SER A 15 5.09 -1.31 19.34
N TRP A 16 4.18 -2.15 19.85
CA TRP A 16 4.37 -3.60 19.91
C TRP A 16 3.80 -4.32 18.68
N MET A 17 2.72 -3.81 18.08
CA MET A 17 2.17 -4.39 16.86
C MET A 17 3.12 -4.26 15.66
N THR A 18 3.87 -3.16 15.55
CA THR A 18 4.81 -2.95 14.43
C THR A 18 5.84 -4.08 14.31
N PRO A 19 6.68 -4.36 15.33
CA PRO A 19 7.66 -5.44 15.23
C PRO A 19 7.00 -6.82 15.09
N LEU A 20 5.84 -7.05 15.73
CA LEU A 20 5.10 -8.30 15.57
C LEU A 20 4.70 -8.55 14.12
N LEU A 21 4.06 -7.56 13.47
CA LEU A 21 3.64 -7.66 12.08
C LEU A 21 4.83 -7.79 11.12
N LEU A 22 5.93 -7.07 11.38
CA LEU A 22 7.13 -7.16 10.54
C LEU A 22 7.80 -8.52 10.67
N VAL A 23 8.03 -9.03 11.88
CA VAL A 23 8.68 -10.32 12.11
C VAL A 23 7.80 -11.47 11.58
N ALA A 24 6.51 -11.46 11.92
CA ALA A 24 5.57 -12.45 11.40
C ALA A 24 5.45 -12.36 9.88
N GLY A 25 5.40 -11.15 9.32
CA GLY A 25 5.36 -10.92 7.88
C GLY A 25 6.60 -11.47 7.17
N ILE A 26 7.81 -11.22 7.70
CA ILE A 26 9.05 -11.77 7.14
C ILE A 26 9.03 -13.29 7.18
N ALA A 27 8.67 -13.88 8.33
CA ALA A 27 8.64 -15.33 8.51
C ALA A 27 7.63 -16.00 7.57
N VAL A 28 6.40 -15.49 7.53
CA VAL A 28 5.31 -16.06 6.69
C VAL A 28 5.62 -15.86 5.21
N THR A 29 6.12 -14.68 4.81
CA THR A 29 6.51 -14.44 3.41
C THR A 29 7.65 -15.36 2.99
N GLY A 30 8.69 -15.48 3.82
CA GLY A 30 9.81 -16.38 3.54
C GLY A 30 9.38 -17.84 3.41
N ALA A 31 8.55 -18.32 4.33
CA ALA A 31 8.01 -19.68 4.30
C ALA A 31 7.10 -19.91 3.07
N ALA A 32 6.21 -18.96 2.75
CA ALA A 32 5.31 -19.07 1.61
C ALA A 32 6.05 -19.06 0.27
N LEU A 33 7.08 -18.21 0.13
CA LEU A 33 7.92 -18.20 -1.07
C LEU A 33 8.75 -19.49 -1.15
N ALA A 34 9.38 -19.92 -0.05
CA ALA A 34 10.11 -21.19 -0.04
C ALA A 34 9.20 -22.35 -0.47
N TRP A 35 7.96 -22.40 0.04
CA TRP A 35 6.95 -23.38 -0.35
C TRP A 35 6.61 -23.28 -1.85
N GLY A 36 6.26 -22.08 -2.32
CA GLY A 36 5.91 -21.80 -3.72
C GLY A 36 7.00 -22.12 -4.73
N TYR A 37 8.27 -21.88 -4.39
CA TYR A 37 9.39 -22.11 -5.32
C TYR A 37 9.95 -23.54 -5.29
N SER A 38 9.80 -24.27 -4.17
CA SER A 38 10.39 -25.61 -4.02
C SER A 38 9.42 -26.76 -4.26
N GLN A 39 8.14 -26.61 -3.91
CA GLN A 39 7.18 -27.73 -3.91
C GLN A 39 6.10 -27.62 -4.99
N VAL A 40 5.88 -26.43 -5.56
CA VAL A 40 4.86 -26.25 -6.58
C VAL A 40 5.37 -26.77 -7.93
N PRO A 41 4.65 -27.69 -8.59
CA PRO A 41 5.05 -28.22 -9.88
C PRO A 41 4.95 -27.13 -10.96
N PRO A 42 5.72 -27.26 -12.06
CA PRO A 42 5.56 -26.41 -13.22
C PRO A 42 4.12 -26.49 -13.78
N ASP A 43 3.57 -25.35 -14.20
CA ASP A 43 2.28 -25.34 -14.89
C ASP A 43 2.40 -25.93 -16.30
N ARG A 44 1.34 -26.54 -16.80
CA ARG A 44 1.32 -27.19 -18.12
C ARG A 44 1.63 -26.24 -19.27
N LEU A 45 1.19 -24.97 -19.18
CA LEU A 45 1.39 -23.97 -20.23
C LEU A 45 2.52 -22.99 -19.89
N MET A 46 2.64 -22.60 -18.62
CA MET A 46 3.59 -21.58 -18.17
C MET A 46 4.92 -22.16 -17.67
N GLY A 47 5.02 -23.48 -17.48
CA GLY A 47 6.20 -24.12 -16.89
C GLY A 47 6.53 -23.53 -15.52
N ASP A 48 7.82 -23.33 -15.24
CA ASP A 48 8.30 -22.76 -13.97
C ASP A 48 7.91 -21.29 -13.78
N THR A 49 7.53 -20.57 -14.84
CA THR A 49 7.21 -19.14 -14.74
C THR A 49 5.95 -18.88 -13.92
N VAL A 50 5.10 -19.89 -13.73
CA VAL A 50 3.94 -19.83 -12.82
C VAL A 50 4.35 -19.46 -11.39
N ARG A 51 5.59 -19.75 -10.97
CA ARG A 51 6.07 -19.44 -9.61
C ARG A 51 6.19 -17.93 -9.34
N ILE A 52 6.24 -17.10 -10.39
CA ILE A 52 6.18 -15.63 -10.27
C ILE A 52 4.83 -15.19 -9.65
N LEU A 53 3.76 -15.98 -9.80
CA LEU A 53 2.45 -15.80 -9.17
C LEU A 53 2.54 -15.43 -7.69
N PHE A 54 3.41 -16.11 -6.94
CA PHE A 54 3.55 -15.99 -5.48
C PHE A 54 4.11 -14.64 -5.03
N VAL A 55 4.69 -13.86 -5.95
CA VAL A 55 5.13 -12.48 -5.69
C VAL A 55 4.23 -11.49 -6.42
N HIS A 56 3.91 -11.76 -7.69
CA HIS A 56 3.17 -10.84 -8.54
C HIS A 56 1.74 -10.58 -8.03
N VAL A 57 0.98 -11.62 -7.68
CA VAL A 57 -0.42 -11.45 -7.28
C VAL A 57 -0.56 -10.75 -5.93
N PRO A 58 0.18 -11.13 -4.87
CA PRO A 58 0.16 -10.39 -3.62
C PRO A 58 0.54 -8.92 -3.81
N THR A 59 1.52 -8.64 -4.68
CA THR A 59 1.97 -7.26 -4.93
C THR A 59 0.96 -6.44 -5.72
N ALA A 60 0.25 -7.04 -6.66
CA ALA A 60 -0.88 -6.42 -7.35
C ALA A 60 -2.02 -6.06 -6.39
N TRP A 61 -2.43 -7.01 -5.54
CA TRP A 61 -3.52 -6.79 -4.58
C TRP A 61 -3.19 -5.73 -3.55
N LEU A 62 -1.98 -5.75 -2.99
CA LEU A 62 -1.56 -4.76 -2.00
C LEU A 62 -1.22 -3.40 -2.63
N GLY A 63 -0.80 -3.35 -3.89
CA GLY A 63 -0.70 -2.11 -4.66
C GLY A 63 -2.05 -1.41 -4.77
N MET A 64 -3.11 -2.14 -5.16
CA MET A 64 -4.48 -1.61 -5.16
C MET A 64 -5.03 -1.35 -3.74
N GLY A 65 -4.77 -2.27 -2.81
CA GLY A 65 -5.23 -2.20 -1.42
C GLY A 65 -4.64 -1.01 -0.65
N GLY A 66 -3.39 -0.64 -0.93
CA GLY A 66 -2.79 0.57 -0.36
C GLY A 66 -3.52 1.85 -0.78
N TRP A 67 -4.03 1.91 -2.02
CA TRP A 67 -4.76 3.08 -2.51
C TRP A 67 -6.18 3.09 -1.97
N ALA A 68 -6.80 1.91 -1.85
CA ALA A 68 -8.06 1.77 -1.11
C ALA A 68 -7.89 2.26 0.34
N ALA A 69 -6.78 1.95 1.01
CA ALA A 69 -6.48 2.46 2.34
C ALA A 69 -6.31 3.98 2.37
N ILE A 70 -5.64 4.58 1.37
CA ILE A 70 -5.60 6.04 1.19
C ILE A 70 -7.00 6.61 1.04
N ALA A 71 -7.82 6.06 0.15
CA ALA A 71 -9.17 6.56 -0.12
C ALA A 71 -10.08 6.47 1.12
N ILE A 72 -10.03 5.35 1.85
CA ILE A 72 -10.77 5.18 3.11
C ILE A 72 -10.27 6.20 4.14
N ALA A 73 -8.96 6.36 4.31
CA ALA A 73 -8.40 7.34 5.23
C ALA A 73 -8.79 8.77 4.83
N SER A 74 -8.76 9.12 3.54
CA SER A 74 -9.22 10.41 3.02
C SER A 74 -10.70 10.65 3.29
N LEU A 75 -11.57 9.64 3.11
CA LEU A 75 -12.98 9.74 3.47
C LEU A 75 -13.14 10.00 4.97
N VAL A 76 -12.39 9.25 5.78
CA VAL A 76 -12.41 9.36 7.24
C VAL A 76 -11.99 10.76 7.70
N GLU A 77 -10.98 11.33 7.03
CA GLU A 77 -10.52 12.70 7.26
C GLU A 77 -11.60 13.74 6.92
N LEU A 78 -12.22 13.65 5.74
CA LEU A 78 -13.16 14.66 5.28
C LEU A 78 -14.48 14.64 6.06
N VAL A 79 -14.99 13.44 6.37
CA VAL A 79 -16.30 13.26 7.02
C VAL A 79 -16.20 13.39 8.54
N TRP A 80 -15.27 12.68 9.17
CA TRP A 80 -15.17 12.64 10.64
C TRP A 80 -14.03 13.49 11.21
N ARG A 81 -13.16 14.05 10.37
CA ARG A 81 -11.99 14.84 10.82
C ARG A 81 -11.12 14.09 11.82
N HIS A 82 -10.97 12.78 11.62
CA HIS A 82 -10.21 11.95 12.54
C HIS A 82 -8.71 12.34 12.50
N PRO A 83 -8.06 12.59 13.64
CA PRO A 83 -6.71 13.17 13.68
C PRO A 83 -5.62 12.28 13.08
N LEU A 84 -5.84 10.97 13.01
CA LEU A 84 -4.90 10.02 12.42
C LEU A 84 -5.16 9.71 10.94
N ALA A 85 -6.23 10.23 10.35
CA ALA A 85 -6.65 9.86 9.00
C ALA A 85 -5.64 10.32 7.94
N ALA A 86 -5.28 11.60 7.93
CA ALA A 86 -4.24 12.13 7.04
C ALA A 86 -2.89 11.41 7.21
N ILE A 87 -2.56 11.04 8.45
CA ILE A 87 -1.32 10.31 8.78
C ILE A 87 -1.36 8.89 8.21
N ALA A 88 -2.48 8.18 8.35
CA ALA A 88 -2.66 6.85 7.79
C ALA A 88 -2.55 6.85 6.27
N ALA A 89 -3.18 7.83 5.61
CA ALA A 89 -3.11 7.97 4.15
C ALA A 89 -1.67 8.23 3.68
N ARG A 90 -0.94 9.18 4.30
CA ARG A 90 0.48 9.44 4.01
C ARG A 90 1.37 8.24 4.30
N ALA A 91 1.08 7.48 5.35
CA ALA A 91 1.84 6.29 5.73
C ALA A 91 1.65 5.15 4.71
N ALA A 92 0.43 4.96 4.20
CA ALA A 92 0.11 3.93 3.19
C ALA A 92 0.70 4.22 1.81
N ALA A 93 0.90 5.49 1.46
CA ALA A 93 1.30 5.88 0.11
C ALA A 93 2.64 5.29 -0.36
N VAL A 94 3.69 5.34 0.47
CA VAL A 94 5.01 4.82 0.09
C VAL A 94 5.01 3.29 -0.11
N PRO A 95 4.57 2.46 0.86
CA PRO A 95 4.51 1.01 0.64
C PRO A 95 3.56 0.65 -0.51
N GLY A 96 2.44 1.36 -0.68
CA GLY A 96 1.55 1.16 -1.83
C GLY A 96 2.23 1.40 -3.18
N ALA A 97 3.01 2.48 -3.30
CA ALA A 97 3.83 2.76 -4.48
C ALA A 97 4.84 1.63 -4.76
N VAL A 98 5.55 1.18 -3.72
CA VAL A 98 6.56 0.11 -3.85
C VAL A 98 5.92 -1.19 -4.32
N PHE A 99 4.79 -1.58 -3.74
CA PHE A 99 4.08 -2.79 -4.15
C PHE A 99 3.55 -2.68 -5.59
N THR A 100 3.07 -1.51 -5.99
CA THR A 100 2.65 -1.26 -7.38
C THR A 100 3.83 -1.34 -8.34
N ALA A 101 4.99 -0.79 -7.98
CA ALA A 101 6.21 -0.87 -8.79
C ALA A 101 6.72 -2.32 -8.92
N ILE A 102 6.71 -3.09 -7.82
CA ILE A 102 7.06 -4.52 -7.85
C ILE A 102 6.08 -5.30 -8.72
N CYS A 103 4.77 -5.01 -8.63
CA CYS A 103 3.76 -5.62 -9.49
C CYS A 103 4.05 -5.36 -10.98
N LEU A 104 4.35 -4.11 -11.36
CA LEU A 104 4.69 -3.77 -12.75
C LEU A 104 5.97 -4.48 -13.22
N ALA A 105 7.01 -4.48 -12.40
CA ALA A 105 8.28 -5.15 -12.72
C ALA A 105 8.11 -6.66 -12.88
N THR A 106 7.48 -7.31 -11.90
CA THR A 106 7.23 -8.76 -11.94
C THR A 106 6.26 -9.15 -13.05
N GLY A 107 5.26 -8.31 -13.35
CA GLY A 107 4.35 -8.51 -14.47
C GLY A 107 5.06 -8.43 -15.81
N SER A 108 5.99 -7.49 -15.97
CA SER A 108 6.81 -7.38 -17.18
C SER A 108 7.72 -8.61 -17.36
N ILE A 109 8.37 -9.06 -16.28
CA ILE A 109 9.21 -10.26 -16.26
C ILE A 109 8.39 -11.51 -16.61
N TRP A 110 7.18 -11.62 -16.07
CA TRP A 110 6.30 -12.75 -16.36
C TRP A 110 5.73 -12.71 -17.77
N GLY A 111 5.51 -11.51 -18.31
CA GLY A 111 4.93 -11.33 -19.64
C GLY A 111 5.85 -11.79 -20.78
N ARG A 112 7.17 -11.62 -20.63
CA ARG A 112 8.12 -11.99 -21.68
C ARG A 112 8.06 -13.49 -22.06
N PRO A 113 8.15 -14.45 -21.13
CA PRO A 113 8.06 -15.87 -21.46
C PRO A 113 6.63 -16.32 -21.77
N THR A 114 5.60 -15.70 -21.16
CA THR A 114 4.21 -16.16 -21.29
C THR A 114 3.54 -15.67 -22.58
N TRP A 115 3.80 -14.43 -22.98
CA TRP A 115 3.13 -13.77 -24.11
C TRP A 115 4.10 -13.16 -25.14
N GLY A 116 5.41 -13.39 -24.97
CA GLY A 116 6.42 -12.92 -25.93
C GLY A 116 6.73 -11.42 -25.86
N THR A 117 6.20 -10.67 -24.90
CA THR A 117 6.42 -9.22 -24.77
C THR A 117 6.55 -8.77 -23.31
N TRP A 118 7.37 -7.75 -23.09
CA TRP A 118 7.56 -7.12 -21.77
C TRP A 118 6.44 -6.15 -21.40
N TRP A 119 5.73 -5.63 -22.40
CA TRP A 119 4.69 -4.63 -22.22
C TRP A 119 3.67 -4.66 -23.35
N VAL A 120 2.41 -4.43 -23.01
CA VAL A 120 1.35 -4.04 -23.95
C VAL A 120 0.55 -2.92 -23.32
N TRP A 121 0.00 -2.06 -24.17
CA TRP A 121 -0.84 -0.93 -23.75
C TRP A 121 -2.30 -1.37 -23.55
N ASP A 122 -2.50 -2.43 -22.76
CA ASP A 122 -3.84 -2.89 -22.41
C ASP A 122 -4.41 -2.13 -21.20
N GLY A 123 -5.71 -2.31 -20.94
CA GLY A 123 -6.39 -1.63 -19.85
C GLY A 123 -5.80 -1.94 -18.47
N ARG A 124 -5.28 -3.16 -18.24
CA ARG A 124 -4.77 -3.59 -16.94
C ARG A 124 -3.40 -2.99 -16.65
N LEU A 125 -2.45 -3.15 -17.56
CA LEU A 125 -1.09 -2.63 -17.41
C LEU A 125 -1.10 -1.11 -17.35
N THR A 126 -1.87 -0.47 -18.24
CA THR A 126 -1.97 0.98 -18.28
C THR A 126 -2.58 1.54 -16.99
N SER A 127 -3.67 0.96 -16.48
CA SER A 127 -4.29 1.43 -15.23
C SER A 127 -3.44 1.14 -13.98
N MET A 128 -2.66 0.05 -13.96
CA MET A 128 -1.65 -0.19 -12.91
C MET A 128 -0.48 0.81 -12.98
N LEU A 129 -0.04 1.20 -14.18
CA LEU A 129 0.95 2.27 -14.34
C LEU A 129 0.40 3.63 -13.87
N VAL A 130 -0.84 3.94 -14.24
CA VAL A 130 -1.55 5.13 -13.72
C VAL A 130 -1.63 5.09 -12.20
N LEU A 131 -1.87 3.92 -11.59
CA LEU A 131 -1.85 3.78 -10.13
C LEU A 131 -0.50 4.15 -9.52
N LEU A 132 0.62 3.74 -10.14
CA LEU A 132 1.95 4.13 -9.69
C LEU A 132 2.12 5.66 -9.75
N PHE A 133 1.71 6.31 -10.84
CA PHE A 133 1.77 7.77 -10.94
C PHE A 133 0.84 8.48 -9.96
N LEU A 134 -0.34 7.92 -9.68
CA LEU A 134 -1.23 8.40 -8.63
C LEU A 134 -0.53 8.35 -7.26
N TYR A 135 0.20 7.27 -6.93
CA TYR A 135 1.02 7.20 -5.71
C TYR A 135 2.10 8.27 -5.66
N LEU A 136 2.88 8.43 -6.72
CA LEU A 136 3.92 9.46 -6.77
C LEU A 136 3.32 10.87 -6.61
N GLY A 137 2.20 11.14 -7.29
CA GLY A 137 1.45 12.38 -7.17
C GLY A 137 0.93 12.62 -5.76
N TYR A 138 0.35 11.61 -5.12
CA TYR A 138 -0.13 11.72 -3.73
C TYR A 138 1.02 11.97 -2.75
N ILE A 139 2.15 11.26 -2.89
CA ILE A 139 3.33 11.43 -2.04
C ILE A 139 3.88 12.86 -2.17
N ALA A 140 4.03 13.36 -3.40
CA ALA A 140 4.51 14.72 -3.65
C ALA A 140 3.54 15.78 -3.08
N LEU A 141 2.25 15.65 -3.38
CA LEU A 141 1.20 16.58 -2.95
C LEU A 141 1.07 16.62 -1.41
N SER A 142 0.87 15.46 -0.79
CA SER A 142 0.70 15.37 0.67
C SER A 142 1.96 15.76 1.43
N GLY A 143 3.14 15.52 0.85
CA GLY A 143 4.42 15.97 1.39
C GLY A 143 4.56 17.49 1.33
N ALA A 144 4.22 18.12 0.21
CA ALA A 144 4.26 19.57 0.06
C ALA A 144 3.30 20.28 1.04
N LEU A 145 2.04 19.85 1.09
CA LEU A 145 1.04 20.41 2.00
C LEU A 145 1.48 20.29 3.48
N ALA A 146 2.07 19.16 3.87
CA ALA A 146 2.57 18.96 5.22
C ALA A 146 3.72 19.92 5.59
N ARG A 147 4.70 20.11 4.68
CA ARG A 147 5.84 21.02 4.93
C ARG A 147 5.40 22.48 5.07
N GLU A 148 4.41 22.89 4.29
CA GLU A 148 3.88 24.26 4.29
C GLU A 148 2.82 24.49 5.39
N GLY A 149 2.48 23.46 6.18
CA GLY A 149 1.43 23.55 7.19
C GLY A 149 0.04 23.79 6.61
N GLN A 150 -0.16 23.48 5.34
CA GLN A 150 -1.45 23.61 4.66
C GLN A 150 -2.41 22.47 5.02
N SER A 151 -3.70 22.69 4.76
CA SER A 151 -4.73 21.67 4.99
C SER A 151 -4.51 20.44 4.11
N SER A 152 -4.60 19.24 4.70
CA SER A 152 -4.57 17.96 4.00
C SER A 152 -5.82 17.67 3.15
N ARG A 153 -6.85 18.54 3.19
CA ARG A 153 -8.10 18.38 2.44
C ARG A 153 -7.88 18.17 0.94
N ILE A 154 -6.92 18.89 0.33
CA ILE A 154 -6.63 18.75 -1.10
C ILE A 154 -6.09 17.35 -1.40
N ALA A 155 -5.16 16.84 -0.59
CA ALA A 155 -4.66 15.47 -0.70
C ALA A 155 -5.78 14.44 -0.45
N ALA A 156 -6.68 14.71 0.49
CA ALA A 156 -7.80 13.81 0.77
C ALA A 156 -8.74 13.68 -0.44
N ILE A 157 -9.11 14.82 -1.06
CA ILE A 157 -9.92 14.83 -2.29
C ILE A 157 -9.20 14.08 -3.42
N PHE A 158 -7.90 14.33 -3.61
CA PHE A 158 -7.10 13.62 -4.61
C PHE A 158 -7.11 12.09 -4.37
N GLY A 159 -6.99 11.65 -3.12
CA GLY A 159 -7.07 10.24 -2.75
C GLY A 159 -8.42 9.60 -3.09
N LEU A 160 -9.54 10.32 -2.87
CA LEU A 160 -10.88 9.84 -3.23
C LEU A 160 -11.09 9.77 -4.73
N VAL A 161 -10.67 10.80 -5.48
CA VAL A 161 -10.79 10.81 -6.94
C VAL A 161 -9.97 9.67 -7.55
N GLY A 162 -8.75 9.45 -7.07
CA GLY A 162 -7.92 8.33 -7.54
C GLY A 162 -8.51 6.96 -7.24
N ALA A 163 -9.43 6.82 -6.29
CA ALA A 163 -10.09 5.55 -5.97
C ALA A 163 -10.88 4.99 -7.17
N ILE A 164 -11.29 5.85 -8.11
CA ILE A 164 -11.92 5.46 -9.37
C ILE A 164 -11.01 4.54 -10.20
N ASN A 165 -9.68 4.64 -10.06
CA ASN A 165 -8.76 3.79 -10.81
C ASN A 165 -8.79 2.32 -10.35
N ILE A 166 -9.16 2.04 -9.09
CA ILE A 166 -9.22 0.67 -8.56
C ILE A 166 -10.24 -0.22 -9.28
N PRO A 167 -11.51 0.16 -9.45
CA PRO A 167 -12.44 -0.63 -10.25
C PRO A 167 -12.02 -0.71 -11.73
N ILE A 168 -11.36 0.33 -12.28
CA ILE A 168 -10.81 0.27 -13.64
C ILE A 168 -9.78 -0.85 -13.75
N ILE A 169 -8.81 -0.94 -12.84
CA ILE A 169 -7.81 -2.01 -12.83
C ILE A 169 -8.48 -3.38 -12.71
N ASN A 170 -9.39 -3.55 -11.74
CA ASN A 170 -10.02 -4.83 -11.49
C ASN A 170 -10.86 -5.32 -12.68
N ARG A 171 -11.68 -4.42 -13.25
CA ARG A 171 -12.62 -4.72 -14.33
C ARG A 171 -12.01 -4.62 -15.74
N SER A 172 -10.79 -4.11 -15.86
CA SER A 172 -10.10 -3.91 -17.14
C SER A 172 -10.11 -5.13 -18.06
N VAL A 173 -9.94 -6.34 -17.50
CA VAL A 173 -9.93 -7.60 -18.29
C VAL A 173 -11.30 -8.08 -18.74
N VAL A 174 -12.37 -7.50 -18.22
CA VAL A 174 -13.73 -7.78 -18.67
C VAL A 174 -14.20 -6.70 -19.64
N TRP A 175 -13.77 -5.45 -19.43
CA TRP A 175 -14.17 -4.31 -20.27
C TRP A 175 -13.40 -4.24 -21.59
N TRP A 176 -12.14 -4.70 -21.63
CA TRP A 176 -11.30 -4.65 -22.82
C TRP A 176 -10.61 -5.98 -23.08
N ASN A 177 -10.23 -6.18 -24.36
CA ASN A 177 -9.32 -7.25 -24.75
C ASN A 177 -7.99 -7.07 -24.02
N SER A 178 -7.56 -8.09 -23.29
CA SER A 178 -6.34 -8.09 -22.52
C SER A 178 -5.63 -9.44 -22.69
N LEU A 179 -4.31 -9.42 -22.66
CA LEU A 179 -3.50 -10.64 -22.54
C LEU A 179 -3.64 -11.28 -21.15
N HIS A 180 -4.14 -10.50 -20.19
CA HIS A 180 -4.34 -10.97 -18.83
C HIS A 180 -5.61 -11.80 -18.72
N GLN A 181 -5.49 -12.90 -17.99
CA GLN A 181 -6.62 -13.77 -17.72
C GLN A 181 -7.68 -13.04 -16.87
N PRO A 182 -8.97 -13.39 -17.06
CA PRO A 182 -10.04 -13.01 -16.14
C PRO A 182 -9.72 -13.47 -14.71
N PRO A 183 -10.35 -12.86 -13.68
CA PRO A 183 -10.08 -13.21 -12.28
C PRO A 183 -10.34 -14.70 -12.00
N SER A 184 -9.32 -15.41 -11.51
CA SER A 184 -9.40 -16.85 -11.19
C SER A 184 -9.81 -17.13 -9.74
N ILE A 185 -9.94 -16.10 -8.91
CA ILE A 185 -10.46 -16.17 -7.54
C ILE A 185 -11.62 -15.18 -7.43
N THR A 186 -12.80 -15.70 -7.11
CA THR A 186 -14.02 -14.92 -6.88
C THR A 186 -14.58 -15.26 -5.50
N VAL A 187 -15.68 -14.60 -5.11
CA VAL A 187 -16.31 -14.88 -3.81
C VAL A 187 -16.94 -16.27 -3.86
N GLY A 188 -16.37 -17.23 -3.11
CA GLY A 188 -16.88 -18.59 -2.96
C GLY A 188 -16.37 -19.62 -3.96
N GLU A 189 -15.63 -19.21 -5.00
CA GLU A 189 -15.10 -20.10 -6.03
C GLU A 189 -13.65 -19.73 -6.41
N SER A 190 -12.82 -20.75 -6.66
CA SER A 190 -11.50 -20.56 -7.24
C SER A 190 -11.30 -21.52 -8.40
N ALA A 191 -10.91 -20.96 -9.54
CA ALA A 191 -10.47 -21.72 -10.71
C ALA A 191 -8.98 -22.11 -10.62
N ILE A 192 -8.29 -21.76 -9.53
CA ILE A 192 -6.88 -22.09 -9.30
C ILE A 192 -6.81 -23.42 -8.52
N ASP A 193 -6.00 -24.37 -9.02
CA ASP A 193 -5.73 -25.62 -8.31
C ASP A 193 -5.15 -25.35 -6.92
N ALA A 194 -5.55 -26.15 -5.94
CA ALA A 194 -5.12 -26.08 -4.56
C ALA A 194 -3.59 -26.03 -4.40
N VAL A 195 -2.84 -26.69 -5.29
CA VAL A 195 -1.37 -26.71 -5.28
C VAL A 195 -0.76 -25.31 -5.47
N TYR A 196 -1.44 -24.41 -6.20
CA TYR A 196 -1.02 -23.01 -6.35
C TYR A 196 -1.75 -22.10 -5.36
N LEU A 197 -3.01 -22.40 -5.04
CA LEU A 197 -3.85 -21.52 -4.22
C LEU A 197 -3.31 -21.37 -2.79
N TYR A 198 -2.96 -22.45 -2.10
CA TYR A 198 -2.55 -22.35 -0.70
C TYR A 198 -1.23 -21.60 -0.47
N PRO A 199 -0.15 -21.84 -1.25
CA PRO A 199 1.06 -21.03 -1.16
C PRO A 199 0.79 -19.57 -1.52
N LEU A 200 -0.10 -19.29 -2.48
CA LEU A 200 -0.49 -17.93 -2.84
C LEU A 200 -1.23 -17.20 -1.71
N LEU A 201 -2.14 -17.88 -1.01
CA LEU A 201 -2.84 -17.31 0.15
C LEU A 201 -1.87 -17.06 1.30
N ALA A 202 -0.95 -17.99 1.56
CA ALA A 202 0.10 -17.82 2.55
C ALA A 202 1.01 -16.62 2.22
N ALA A 203 1.40 -16.48 0.94
CA ALA A 203 2.19 -15.34 0.47
C ALA A 203 1.40 -14.04 0.65
N THR A 204 0.14 -14.01 0.21
CA THR A 204 -0.75 -12.85 0.40
C THR A 204 -0.84 -12.43 1.86
N LEU A 205 -1.00 -13.38 2.78
CA LEU A 205 -1.00 -13.10 4.21
C LEU A 205 0.33 -12.50 4.67
N GLY A 206 1.46 -13.14 4.34
CA GLY A 206 2.79 -12.65 4.71
C GLY A 206 3.08 -11.23 4.21
N PHE A 207 2.82 -10.99 2.93
CA PHE A 207 2.98 -9.67 2.33
C PHE A 207 2.01 -8.63 2.94
N SER A 208 0.80 -9.02 3.34
CA SER A 208 -0.16 -8.13 4.01
C SER A 208 0.30 -7.75 5.42
N LEU A 209 0.88 -8.69 6.16
CA LEU A 209 1.48 -8.43 7.47
C LEU A 209 2.68 -7.47 7.34
N LEU A 210 3.55 -7.69 6.34
CA LEU A 210 4.65 -6.77 6.02
C LEU A 210 4.14 -5.37 5.68
N PHE A 211 3.15 -5.28 4.79
CA PHE A 211 2.54 -4.02 4.38
C PHE A 211 1.98 -3.28 5.60
N GLY A 212 1.15 -3.94 6.41
CA GLY A 212 0.58 -3.36 7.63
C GLY A 212 1.64 -2.93 8.64
N GLY A 213 2.68 -3.76 8.84
CA GLY A 213 3.81 -3.43 9.72
C GLY A 213 4.57 -2.19 9.26
N VAL A 214 4.85 -2.06 7.96
CA VAL A 214 5.49 -0.87 7.38
C VAL A 214 4.59 0.35 7.51
N VAL A 215 3.29 0.24 7.24
CA VAL A 215 2.34 1.34 7.42
C VAL A 215 2.31 1.82 8.87
N LEU A 216 2.24 0.91 9.85
CA LEU A 216 2.29 1.29 11.27
C LEU A 216 3.62 1.95 11.66
N ALA A 217 4.75 1.43 11.18
CA ALA A 217 6.06 2.03 11.39
C ALA A 217 6.10 3.47 10.85
N ARG A 218 5.56 3.69 9.65
CA ARG A 218 5.49 5.01 9.02
C ARG A 218 4.55 5.96 9.76
N MET A 219 3.37 5.50 10.20
CA MET A 219 2.47 6.32 11.03
C MET A 219 3.15 6.78 12.31
N ARG A 220 3.91 5.89 12.97
CA ARG A 220 4.69 6.23 14.17
C ARG A 220 5.78 7.25 13.87
N ALA A 221 6.50 7.10 12.76
CA ALA A 221 7.54 8.03 12.34
C ALA A 221 6.96 9.43 12.07
N ILE A 222 5.87 9.52 11.31
CA ILE A 222 5.19 10.79 11.01
C ILE A 222 4.70 11.46 12.30
N LEU A 223 4.08 10.71 13.22
CA LEU A 223 3.65 11.24 14.51
C LEU A 223 4.81 11.76 15.35
N ALA A 224 5.94 11.03 15.38
CA ALA A 224 7.12 11.44 16.12
C ALA A 224 7.71 12.75 15.54
N GLU A 225 7.78 12.87 14.22
CA GLU A 225 8.22 14.08 13.51
C GLU A 225 7.33 15.28 13.83
N THR A 226 6.00 15.13 13.70
CA THR A 226 5.05 16.19 14.04
C THR A 226 5.15 16.63 15.51
N GLN A 227 5.36 15.69 16.44
CA GLN A 227 5.56 16.01 17.85
C GLN A 227 6.89 16.73 18.11
N ALA A 228 7.96 16.36 17.41
CA ALA A 228 9.26 17.00 17.51
C ALA A 228 9.20 18.45 17.01
N GLU A 229 8.62 18.69 15.84
CA GLU A 229 8.41 20.03 15.28
C GLU A 229 7.60 20.93 16.22
N ALA A 230 6.50 20.42 16.77
CA ALA A 230 5.67 21.17 17.72
C ALA A 230 6.42 21.52 19.02
N ARG A 231 7.35 20.66 19.48
CA ARG A 231 8.22 20.96 20.63
C ARG A 231 9.24 22.04 20.30
N LEU A 232 9.86 21.99 19.12
CA LEU A 232 10.82 23.01 18.67
C LEU A 232 10.17 24.38 18.53
N ARG A 233 8.99 24.46 17.90
CA ARG A 233 8.22 25.72 17.77
C ARG A 233 7.89 26.34 19.13
N ARG A 234 7.46 25.54 20.11
CA ARG A 234 7.19 26.02 21.48
C ARG A 234 8.44 26.53 22.18
N LYS A 235 9.58 25.86 22.02
CA LYS A 235 10.86 26.33 22.60
C LYS A 235 11.30 27.65 21.98
N ALA A 236 11.15 27.82 20.66
CA ALA A 236 11.47 29.07 19.97
C ALA A 236 10.61 30.23 20.49
N GLN A 237 9.28 30.04 20.57
CA GLN A 237 8.35 31.04 21.11
C GLN A 237 8.69 31.41 22.57
N GLN A 238 9.04 30.44 23.41
CA GLN A 238 9.46 30.70 24.79
C GLN A 238 10.77 31.48 24.88
N ALA A 239 11.72 31.24 23.96
CA ALA A 239 12.98 31.98 23.90
C ALA A 239 12.75 33.43 23.44
N GLU A 240 11.88 33.65 22.45
CA GLU A 240 11.47 34.99 22.00
C GLU A 240 10.80 35.77 23.14
N LEU A 241 9.85 35.16 23.85
CA LEU A 241 9.16 35.80 24.99
C LEU A 241 10.15 36.19 26.10
N ARG A 242 11.07 35.29 26.47
CA ARG A 242 12.12 35.60 27.47
C ARG A 242 13.04 36.73 27.04
N THR A 243 13.33 36.82 25.74
CA THR A 243 14.16 37.90 25.20
C THR A 243 13.42 39.23 25.26
N ALA A 244 12.12 39.23 24.99
CA ALA A 244 11.25 40.40 25.10
C ALA A 244 11.02 40.87 26.55
N GLU A 245 11.03 39.96 27.54
CA GLU A 245 10.90 40.31 28.97
C GLU A 245 12.17 40.96 29.56
N VAL A 246 13.33 40.76 28.93
CA VAL A 246 14.64 41.26 29.39
C VAL A 246 15.04 42.58 28.70
N ALA A 247 14.35 42.96 27.62
CA ALA A 247 14.57 44.20 26.87
C ALA A 247 13.67 45.34 27.38
#